data_AF-A0A167M766-F1
#
_entry.id   AF-A0A167M766-F1
#
_cell.length_a   1.000
_cell.length_b   1.000
_cell.length_c   1.000
_cell.angle_alpha   90.00
_cell.angle_beta   90.00
_cell.angle_gamma   90.00
#
_symmetry.space_group_name_H-M   'P 1'
#
loop_
_entity.id
_entity.type
_entity.pdbx_description
1 polymer ?
#
loop_
_entity_poly.entity_id
_entity_poly.type
_entity_poly.pdbx_seq_one_letter_code
_entity_poly.pdbx_strand_id
1 'polypeptide(L)'
;MKLASILVAVGAAMAAPASDDSSNMLVAMGKDALDAQSYSEFANCVNGLDTAYKAYADAGVLVVIPPTSRAIDPDGKDKELWNCIQSSSSKVSLAAESTEFHDPAQEASIDAKSIQHAKAVSMGVTGQKEVGRVAARTDGLETRQANVYAVHFSDHAGCQGDFNHFNLGACINYWSAYASTMADNLHATRRLRYTVWPHHNCGQGNQRVVEIAPRTSSACIDRTTYSWRGVLL
;
A
#
# COMPACT_ATOMS: atom_id res chain seq x y z
N MET A 1 -38.57 -44.41 54.95
CA MET A 1 -38.12 -43.12 54.38
C MET A 1 -37.05 -43.40 53.34
N LYS A 2 -37.31 -43.07 52.07
CA LYS A 2 -36.39 -43.28 50.93
C LYS A 2 -35.46 -42.06 50.85
N LEU A 3 -34.15 -42.26 50.91
CA LEU A 3 -33.14 -41.23 50.63
C LEU A 3 -32.46 -41.58 49.31
N ALA A 4 -32.71 -40.76 48.30
CA ALA A 4 -32.17 -40.90 46.96
C ALA A 4 -30.81 -40.21 46.88
N SER A 5 -29.80 -40.96 46.44
CA SER A 5 -28.47 -40.46 46.11
C SER A 5 -28.52 -39.62 44.83
N ILE A 6 -28.14 -38.35 44.91
CA ILE A 6 -27.97 -37.47 43.75
C ILE A 6 -26.51 -37.56 43.31
N LEU A 7 -26.26 -38.22 42.19
CA LEU A 7 -24.98 -38.18 41.47
C LEU A 7 -24.93 -36.87 40.67
N VAL A 8 -24.02 -35.97 41.03
CA VAL A 8 -23.71 -34.77 40.26
C VAL A 8 -22.72 -35.17 39.16
N ALA A 9 -23.20 -35.23 37.92
CA ALA A 9 -22.35 -35.37 36.75
C ALA A 9 -21.65 -34.03 36.47
N VAL A 10 -20.33 -33.96 36.68
CA VAL A 10 -19.51 -32.83 36.24
C VAL A 10 -19.26 -33.01 34.74
N GLY A 11 -20.11 -32.39 33.93
CA GLY A 11 -19.87 -32.26 32.50
C GLY A 11 -18.70 -31.31 32.26
N ALA A 12 -17.60 -31.81 31.72
CA ALA A 12 -16.54 -30.97 31.18
C ALA A 12 -17.13 -30.17 30.01
N ALA A 13 -17.35 -28.87 30.22
CA ALA A 13 -17.62 -27.96 29.13
C ALA A 13 -16.35 -27.89 28.28
N MET A 14 -16.35 -28.61 27.16
CA MET A 14 -15.40 -28.35 26.08
C MET A 14 -15.63 -26.90 25.67
N ALA A 15 -14.69 -26.02 26.03
CA ALA A 15 -14.67 -24.66 25.54
C ALA A 15 -14.71 -24.75 24.00
N ALA A 16 -15.78 -24.23 23.40
CA ALA A 16 -15.80 -24.02 21.97
C ALA A 16 -14.55 -23.19 21.60
N PRO A 17 -13.85 -23.52 20.50
CA PRO A 17 -12.77 -22.67 20.04
C PRO A 17 -13.33 -21.26 19.87
N ALA A 18 -12.60 -20.27 20.39
CA ALA A 18 -12.93 -18.87 20.17
C ALA A 18 -13.10 -18.69 18.65
N SER A 19 -14.29 -18.22 18.27
CA SER A 19 -14.58 -17.74 16.92
C SER A 19 -13.53 -16.68 16.59
N ASP A 20 -12.55 -17.01 15.75
CA ASP A 20 -11.60 -16.04 15.22
C ASP A 20 -12.42 -15.06 14.36
N ASP A 21 -12.65 -13.87 14.90
CA ASP A 21 -13.48 -12.85 14.28
C ASP A 21 -12.73 -12.29 13.07
N SER A 22 -12.93 -12.91 11.90
CA SER A 22 -12.23 -12.57 10.64
C SER A 22 -12.38 -11.09 10.23
N SER A 23 -13.32 -10.37 10.86
CA SER A 23 -13.56 -8.95 10.71
C SER A 23 -12.37 -8.06 11.07
N ASN A 24 -11.41 -8.54 11.87
CA ASN A 24 -10.23 -7.79 12.29
C ASN A 24 -8.94 -8.14 11.52
N MET A 25 -9.02 -8.95 10.47
CA MET A 25 -7.84 -9.32 9.68
C MET A 25 -7.70 -8.41 8.45
N LEU A 26 -6.46 -8.08 8.10
CA LEU A 26 -6.07 -7.46 6.84
C LEU A 26 -5.40 -8.49 5.96
N VAL A 27 -5.64 -8.40 4.65
CA VAL A 27 -4.86 -9.14 3.66
C VAL A 27 -3.49 -8.47 3.54
N ALA A 28 -2.42 -9.22 3.83
CA ALA A 28 -1.07 -8.75 3.60
C ALA A 28 -0.71 -8.99 2.14
N MET A 29 -0.43 -7.91 1.40
CA MET A 29 0.03 -7.99 0.02
C MET A 29 1.54 -8.12 -0.03
N GLY A 30 2.04 -9.01 -0.88
CA GLY A 30 3.47 -9.21 -1.09
C GLY A 30 3.81 -9.39 -2.57
N LYS A 31 5.11 -9.48 -2.85
CA LYS A 31 5.62 -9.63 -4.22
C LYS A 31 5.25 -10.99 -4.80
N ASP A 32 4.92 -11.00 -6.08
CA ASP A 32 4.72 -12.22 -6.88
C ASP A 32 5.35 -12.11 -8.26
N ALA A 33 5.35 -13.23 -9.00
CA ALA A 33 5.64 -13.18 -10.43
C ALA A 33 4.68 -12.21 -11.13
N LEU A 34 5.20 -11.42 -12.06
CA LEU A 34 4.39 -10.51 -12.85
C LEU A 34 3.60 -11.31 -13.90
N ASP A 35 2.29 -11.42 -13.72
CA ASP A 35 1.39 -12.05 -14.69
C ASP A 35 1.25 -11.21 -15.97
N ALA A 36 1.32 -11.86 -17.12
CA ALA A 36 1.31 -11.19 -18.42
C ALA A 36 -0.03 -10.54 -18.75
N GLN A 37 -1.15 -11.20 -18.40
CA GLN A 37 -2.48 -10.66 -18.63
C GLN A 37 -2.74 -9.44 -17.74
N SER A 38 -2.43 -9.55 -16.46
CA SER A 38 -2.57 -8.47 -15.49
C SER A 38 -1.72 -7.24 -15.85
N TYR A 39 -0.48 -7.46 -16.32
CA TYR A 39 0.36 -6.36 -16.80
C TYR A 39 -0.15 -5.76 -18.11
N SER A 40 -0.67 -6.56 -19.03
CA SER A 40 -1.25 -6.09 -20.29
C SER A 40 -2.45 -5.16 -20.05
N GLU A 41 -3.30 -5.46 -19.06
CA GLU A 41 -4.41 -4.58 -18.65
C GLU A 41 -3.90 -3.18 -18.25
N PHE A 42 -2.87 -3.12 -17.41
CA PHE A 42 -2.22 -1.87 -17.02
C PHE A 42 -1.58 -1.15 -18.22
N ALA A 43 -0.78 -1.86 -19.01
CA ALA A 43 -0.06 -1.29 -20.15
C ALA A 43 -1.02 -0.72 -21.21
N ASN A 44 -2.13 -1.40 -21.49
CA ASN A 44 -3.16 -0.92 -22.41
C ASN A 44 -3.83 0.36 -21.90
N CYS A 45 -4.08 0.45 -20.59
CA CYS A 45 -4.60 1.68 -19.99
C CYS A 45 -3.62 2.85 -20.17
N VAL A 46 -2.33 2.64 -19.84
CA VAL A 46 -1.28 3.66 -20.00
C VAL A 46 -1.08 4.07 -21.47
N ASN A 47 -1.17 3.11 -22.40
CA ASN A 47 -1.06 3.37 -23.84
C ASN A 47 -2.14 4.32 -24.36
N GLY A 48 -3.35 4.26 -23.77
CA GLY A 48 -4.48 5.13 -24.09
C GLY A 48 -4.37 6.55 -23.55
N LEU A 49 -3.38 6.86 -22.71
CA LEU A 49 -3.20 8.20 -22.14
C LEU A 49 -2.55 9.15 -23.14
N ASP A 50 -3.01 10.40 -23.20
CA ASP A 50 -2.39 11.42 -24.06
C ASP A 50 -1.01 11.88 -23.57
N THR A 51 -0.76 11.76 -22.27
CA THR A 51 0.51 12.18 -21.66
C THR A 51 1.56 11.07 -21.81
N ALA A 52 2.72 11.42 -22.34
CA ALA A 52 3.87 10.52 -22.50
C ALA A 52 4.62 10.33 -21.17
N TYR A 53 4.00 9.67 -20.20
CA TYR A 53 4.67 9.36 -18.93
C TYR A 53 5.93 8.53 -19.13
N LYS A 54 6.90 8.71 -18.22
CA LYS A 54 8.06 7.83 -18.14
C LYS A 54 7.86 6.85 -16.99
N ALA A 55 8.59 5.76 -16.98
CA ALA A 55 8.58 4.84 -15.86
C ALA A 55 9.95 4.18 -15.67
N TYR A 56 10.22 3.80 -14.42
CA TYR A 56 11.40 3.05 -14.01
C TYR A 56 10.99 1.99 -12.98
N ALA A 57 11.87 1.02 -12.73
CA ALA A 57 11.63 0.02 -11.71
C ALA A 57 12.43 0.37 -10.44
N ASP A 58 11.78 0.24 -9.29
CA ASP A 58 12.39 0.47 -7.99
C ASP A 58 11.90 -0.58 -6.99
N ALA A 59 12.82 -1.36 -6.44
CA ALA A 59 12.54 -2.44 -5.47
C ALA A 59 11.39 -3.40 -5.87
N GLY A 60 11.15 -3.62 -7.17
CA GLY A 60 10.07 -4.46 -7.70
C GLY A 60 8.77 -3.72 -8.04
N VAL A 61 8.72 -2.42 -7.80
CA VAL A 61 7.60 -1.54 -8.15
C VAL A 61 7.88 -0.88 -9.50
N LEU A 62 6.90 -0.87 -10.40
CA LEU A 62 6.95 0.01 -11.57
C LEU A 62 6.47 1.40 -11.14
N VAL A 63 7.40 2.36 -11.12
CA VAL A 63 7.15 3.75 -10.72
C VAL A 63 6.94 4.59 -11.96
N VAL A 64 5.73 5.11 -12.13
CA VAL A 64 5.36 5.99 -13.25
C VAL A 64 5.57 7.44 -12.84
N ILE A 65 6.21 8.22 -13.71
CA ILE A 65 6.59 9.61 -13.42
C ILE A 65 6.17 10.56 -14.56
N PRO A 66 5.83 11.83 -14.25
CA PRO A 66 5.59 12.85 -15.25
C PRO A 66 6.74 13.03 -16.25
N PRO A 67 6.45 13.40 -17.51
CA PRO A 67 7.49 13.64 -18.52
C PRO A 67 8.33 14.90 -18.26
N THR A 68 7.81 15.83 -17.48
CA THR A 68 8.43 17.12 -17.17
C THR A 68 8.62 17.25 -15.67
N SER A 69 9.57 18.06 -15.21
CA SER A 69 9.78 18.32 -13.78
C SER A 69 8.55 18.98 -13.15
N ARG A 70 7.76 18.18 -12.42
CA ARG A 70 6.56 18.64 -11.69
C ARG A 70 6.07 17.61 -10.69
N ALA A 71 5.16 18.06 -9.81
CA ALA A 71 4.44 17.18 -8.91
C ALA A 71 3.54 16.21 -9.70
N ILE A 72 3.41 14.99 -9.19
CA ILE A 72 2.28 14.12 -9.56
C ILE A 72 1.01 14.66 -8.90
N ASP A 73 -0.09 14.73 -9.64
CA ASP A 73 -1.39 15.27 -9.24
C ASP A 73 -2.51 14.26 -9.56
N PRO A 74 -2.73 13.27 -8.67
CA PRO A 74 -3.73 12.22 -8.87
C PRO A 74 -5.19 12.69 -8.95
N ASP A 75 -5.49 13.91 -8.50
CA ASP A 75 -6.85 14.46 -8.49
C ASP A 75 -7.11 15.45 -9.64
N GLY A 76 -6.05 16.01 -10.23
CA GLY A 76 -6.11 16.88 -11.39
C GLY A 76 -5.49 16.25 -12.63
N LYS A 77 -4.32 16.75 -13.03
CA LYS A 77 -3.76 16.45 -14.37
C LYS A 77 -3.41 14.97 -14.59
N ASP A 78 -3.06 14.25 -13.53
CA ASP A 78 -2.66 12.84 -13.62
C ASP A 78 -3.78 11.88 -13.24
N LYS A 79 -5.04 12.37 -13.15
CA LYS A 79 -6.19 11.56 -12.77
C LYS A 79 -6.37 10.30 -13.62
N GLU A 80 -6.19 10.39 -14.94
CA GLU A 80 -6.34 9.21 -15.80
C GLU A 80 -5.19 8.21 -15.64
N LEU A 81 -3.96 8.67 -15.40
CA LEU A 81 -2.87 7.79 -15.00
C LEU A 81 -3.21 7.12 -13.66
N TRP A 82 -3.70 7.89 -12.70
CA TRP A 82 -4.07 7.37 -11.41
C TRP A 82 -5.14 6.28 -11.56
N ASN A 83 -6.19 6.49 -12.36
CA ASN A 83 -7.21 5.49 -12.68
C ASN A 83 -6.59 4.18 -13.21
N CYS A 84 -5.59 4.26 -14.10
CA CYS A 84 -4.85 3.08 -14.59
C CYS A 84 -4.10 2.35 -13.47
N ILE A 85 -3.48 3.09 -12.56
CA ILE A 85 -2.82 2.51 -11.39
C ILE A 85 -3.86 1.85 -10.48
N GLN A 86 -4.99 2.51 -10.21
CA GLN A 86 -6.01 2.00 -9.30
C GLN A 86 -6.63 0.67 -9.77
N SER A 87 -6.86 0.55 -11.07
CA SER A 87 -7.48 -0.64 -11.65
C SER A 87 -6.57 -1.88 -11.59
N SER A 88 -5.25 -1.65 -11.49
CA SER A 88 -4.23 -2.70 -11.62
C SER A 88 -3.42 -2.94 -10.34
N SER A 89 -3.53 -2.06 -9.34
CA SER A 89 -2.74 -2.05 -8.10
C SER A 89 -2.90 -3.32 -7.25
N SER A 90 -3.99 -4.08 -7.38
CA SER A 90 -4.17 -5.34 -6.66
C SER A 90 -3.41 -6.53 -7.30
N LYS A 91 -2.95 -6.39 -8.54
CA LYS A 91 -2.27 -7.45 -9.30
C LYS A 91 -0.84 -7.10 -9.67
N VAL A 92 -0.52 -5.81 -9.80
CA VAL A 92 0.78 -5.29 -10.23
C VAL A 92 1.32 -4.34 -9.17
N SER A 93 2.63 -4.42 -8.88
CA SER A 93 3.29 -3.47 -7.97
C SER A 93 3.50 -2.14 -8.68
N LEU A 94 2.67 -1.15 -8.38
CA LEU A 94 2.62 0.15 -9.08
C LEU A 94 2.72 1.32 -8.10
N ALA A 95 3.40 2.38 -8.54
CA ALA A 95 3.42 3.67 -7.85
C ALA A 95 3.45 4.81 -8.86
N ALA A 96 3.06 6.01 -8.43
CA ALA A 96 3.32 7.25 -9.15
C ALA A 96 4.26 8.14 -8.35
N GLU A 97 5.14 8.89 -9.02
CA GLU A 97 6.12 9.73 -8.33
C GLU A 97 6.35 11.08 -9.02
N SER A 98 6.55 12.12 -8.22
CA SER A 98 6.92 13.47 -8.68
C SER A 98 8.35 13.52 -9.24
N THR A 99 8.61 14.50 -10.10
CA THR A 99 9.93 14.75 -10.73
C THR A 99 10.42 16.18 -10.50
N GLU A 100 9.94 16.83 -9.43
CA GLU A 100 10.25 18.22 -9.08
C GLU A 100 11.72 18.42 -8.74
N PHE A 101 12.34 17.39 -8.18
CA PHE A 101 13.73 17.39 -7.75
C PHE A 101 14.52 16.32 -8.50
N HIS A 102 15.81 16.55 -8.66
CA HIS A 102 16.69 15.57 -9.26
C HIS A 102 16.79 14.32 -8.38
N ASP A 103 16.56 13.16 -8.97
CA ASP A 103 16.66 11.85 -8.34
C ASP A 103 17.38 10.90 -9.33
N PRO A 104 18.57 10.38 -8.98
CA PRO A 104 19.31 9.47 -9.84
C PRO A 104 18.52 8.23 -10.28
N ALA A 105 17.58 7.74 -9.46
CA ALA A 105 16.76 6.58 -9.83
C ALA A 105 15.85 6.88 -11.03
N GLN A 106 15.46 8.15 -11.20
CA GLN A 106 14.59 8.59 -12.30
C GLN A 106 15.36 8.78 -13.62
N GLU A 107 16.69 8.86 -13.61
CA GLU A 107 17.49 9.01 -14.84
C GLU A 107 17.37 7.78 -15.75
N ALA A 108 17.19 6.60 -15.15
CA ALA A 108 16.98 5.33 -15.87
C ALA A 108 15.56 5.18 -16.45
N SER A 109 14.69 6.18 -16.27
CA SER A 109 13.31 6.12 -16.74
C SER A 109 13.21 6.13 -18.27
N ILE A 110 12.34 5.25 -18.79
CA ILE A 110 12.02 5.13 -20.21
C ILE A 110 10.54 5.44 -20.45
N ASP A 111 10.13 5.58 -21.71
CA ASP A 111 8.71 5.79 -22.05
C ASP A 111 7.85 4.64 -21.50
N ALA A 112 6.86 4.95 -20.66
CA ALA A 112 5.99 3.97 -20.03
C ALA A 112 5.24 3.13 -21.07
N LYS A 113 4.89 3.70 -22.24
CA LYS A 113 4.21 2.99 -23.32
C LYS A 113 5.08 1.93 -24.01
N SER A 114 6.41 2.08 -23.90
CA SER A 114 7.36 1.11 -24.47
C SER A 114 7.58 -0.12 -23.58
N ILE A 115 7.13 -0.08 -22.33
CA ILE A 115 7.37 -1.14 -21.35
C ILE A 115 6.31 -2.23 -21.51
N GLN A 116 6.61 -3.22 -22.35
CA GLN A 116 5.82 -4.45 -22.45
C GLN A 116 6.17 -5.43 -21.32
N HIS A 117 5.36 -6.48 -21.13
CA HIS A 117 5.52 -7.44 -20.01
C HIS A 117 6.95 -7.98 -19.86
N ALA A 118 7.56 -8.49 -20.92
CA ALA A 118 8.92 -9.01 -20.88
C ALA A 118 9.95 -7.94 -20.44
N LYS A 119 9.73 -6.68 -20.85
CA LYS A 119 10.58 -5.57 -20.43
C LYS A 119 10.38 -5.25 -18.95
N ALA A 120 9.14 -5.18 -18.47
CA ALA A 120 8.82 -4.98 -17.06
C ALA A 120 9.46 -6.06 -16.17
N VAL A 121 9.35 -7.33 -16.57
CA VAL A 121 10.03 -8.46 -15.89
C VAL A 121 11.55 -8.26 -15.89
N SER A 122 12.15 -7.89 -17.03
CA SER A 122 13.61 -7.66 -17.10
C SER A 122 14.09 -6.46 -16.26
N MET A 123 13.20 -5.50 -16.00
CA MET A 123 13.45 -4.37 -15.09
C MET A 123 13.26 -4.76 -13.62
N GLY A 124 12.79 -5.97 -13.33
CA GLY A 124 12.56 -6.48 -11.99
C GLY A 124 11.18 -6.16 -11.41
N VAL A 125 10.24 -5.66 -12.21
CA VAL A 125 8.87 -5.36 -11.75
C VAL A 125 8.16 -6.66 -11.35
N THR A 126 7.46 -6.62 -10.22
CA THR A 126 6.72 -7.76 -9.65
C THR A 126 5.21 -7.58 -9.71
N GLY A 127 4.52 -8.71 -9.77
CA GLY A 127 3.09 -8.77 -9.46
C GLY A 127 2.84 -8.57 -7.96
N GLN A 128 1.57 -8.61 -7.57
CA GLN A 128 1.14 -8.66 -6.18
C GLN A 128 0.29 -9.90 -5.92
N LYS A 129 0.45 -10.48 -4.73
CA LYS A 129 -0.42 -11.56 -4.23
C LYS A 129 -0.70 -11.41 -2.74
N GLU A 130 -1.78 -12.02 -2.29
CA GLU A 130 -2.01 -12.30 -0.87
C GLU A 130 -0.91 -13.26 -0.38
N VAL A 131 -0.09 -12.80 0.56
CA VAL A 131 0.97 -13.62 1.20
C VAL A 131 0.57 -14.07 2.61
N GLY A 132 -0.57 -13.62 3.10
CA GLY A 132 -1.11 -13.99 4.39
C GLY A 132 -2.11 -12.97 4.90
N ARG A 133 -2.42 -13.10 6.18
CA ARG A 133 -3.30 -12.18 6.89
C ARG A 133 -2.63 -11.71 8.16
N VAL A 134 -2.72 -10.43 8.43
CA VAL A 134 -2.22 -9.81 9.66
C VAL A 134 -3.40 -9.26 10.45
N ALA A 135 -3.36 -9.40 11.77
CA ALA A 135 -4.36 -8.77 12.61
C ALA A 135 -4.22 -7.25 12.45
N ALA A 136 -5.31 -6.60 12.03
CA ALA A 136 -5.42 -5.16 12.22
C ALA A 136 -5.28 -4.92 13.72
N ARG A 137 -4.27 -4.14 14.12
CA ARG A 137 -4.21 -3.66 15.51
C ARG A 137 -5.33 -2.64 15.67
N THR A 138 -6.49 -3.10 16.15
CA THR A 138 -7.72 -2.30 16.21
C THR A 138 -8.03 -1.74 17.59
N ASP A 139 -7.16 -1.93 18.61
CA ASP A 139 -7.41 -1.57 20.01
C ASP A 139 -8.11 -0.19 20.14
N GLY A 140 -9.44 -0.24 20.31
CA GLY A 140 -10.31 0.94 20.48
C GLY A 140 -10.56 1.83 19.25
N LEU A 141 -10.03 1.54 18.07
CA LEU A 141 -10.11 2.39 16.87
C LEU A 141 -11.37 2.17 16.03
N GLU A 142 -11.79 0.91 15.81
CA GLU A 142 -13.03 0.62 15.07
C GLU A 142 -14.28 1.12 15.82
N THR A 143 -14.21 1.24 17.15
CA THR A 143 -15.30 1.78 17.97
C THR A 143 -15.31 3.30 18.06
N ARG A 144 -14.28 4.01 17.58
CA ARG A 144 -14.18 5.46 17.77
C ARG A 144 -14.01 6.30 16.51
N GLN A 145 -13.30 5.91 15.43
CA GLN A 145 -13.15 6.79 14.26
C GLN A 145 -12.92 6.05 12.92
N ALA A 146 -13.80 6.26 11.95
CA ALA A 146 -13.65 5.81 10.55
C ALA A 146 -12.54 6.54 9.76
N ASN A 147 -11.77 7.41 10.42
CA ASN A 147 -10.86 8.37 9.80
C ASN A 147 -9.39 8.07 10.11
N VAL A 148 -9.01 6.80 10.28
CA VAL A 148 -7.65 6.39 10.65
C VAL A 148 -7.08 5.34 9.70
N TYR A 149 -5.75 5.30 9.61
CA TYR A 149 -4.98 4.26 8.95
C TYR A 149 -3.77 3.94 9.84
N ALA A 150 -3.18 2.74 9.68
CA ALA A 150 -1.95 2.41 10.38
C ALA A 150 -0.75 2.54 9.43
N VAL A 151 0.39 2.94 9.98
CA VAL A 151 1.67 3.03 9.28
C VAL A 151 2.73 2.33 10.09
N HIS A 152 3.54 1.58 9.38
CA HIS A 152 4.66 0.82 9.89
C HIS A 152 5.89 1.49 9.33
N PHE A 153 6.77 1.98 10.19
CA PHE A 153 8.00 2.65 9.76
C PHE A 153 9.20 1.97 10.37
N SER A 154 10.32 1.97 9.64
CA SER A 154 11.51 1.24 10.02
C SER A 154 12.77 1.99 9.61
N ASP A 155 13.76 2.02 10.50
CA ASP A 155 15.11 2.53 10.24
C ASP A 155 15.93 1.57 9.35
N HIS A 156 15.37 0.40 9.04
CA HIS A 156 15.92 -0.60 8.12
C HIS A 156 15.01 -0.79 6.91
N ALA A 157 15.59 -1.23 5.79
CA ALA A 157 14.81 -1.70 4.65
C ALA A 157 13.98 -2.95 5.02
N GLY A 158 12.82 -3.11 4.42
CA GLY A 158 11.93 -4.27 4.61
C GLY A 158 10.85 -4.11 5.67
N CYS A 159 10.61 -2.89 6.18
CA CYS A 159 9.48 -2.55 7.04
C CYS A 159 9.36 -3.38 8.34
N GLN A 160 10.47 -3.83 8.92
CA GLN A 160 10.51 -4.60 10.17
C GLN A 160 10.46 -3.73 11.44
N GLY A 161 9.69 -2.65 11.41
CA GLY A 161 9.60 -1.68 12.53
C GLY A 161 8.25 -1.68 13.25
N ASP A 162 7.99 -0.59 13.99
CA ASP A 162 6.81 -0.46 14.84
C ASP A 162 5.60 0.13 14.11
N PHE A 163 4.40 -0.23 14.58
CA PHE A 163 3.13 0.24 14.01
C PHE A 163 2.53 1.37 14.83
N ASN A 164 2.09 2.41 14.13
CA ASN A 164 1.43 3.56 14.71
C ASN A 164 0.20 3.94 13.89
N HIS A 165 -0.82 4.49 14.55
CA HIS A 165 -2.06 4.91 13.92
C HIS A 165 -2.11 6.41 13.72
N PHE A 166 -2.64 6.83 12.58
CA PHE A 166 -2.69 8.23 12.20
C PHE A 166 -4.03 8.60 11.58
N ASN A 167 -4.41 9.86 11.74
CA ASN A 167 -5.64 10.41 11.15
C ASN A 167 -5.48 10.64 9.64
N LEU A 168 -6.53 10.34 8.88
CA LEU A 168 -6.63 10.65 7.46
C LEU A 168 -6.57 12.16 7.21
N GLY A 169 -6.07 12.53 6.04
CA GLY A 169 -5.97 13.91 5.59
C GLY A 169 -4.89 14.73 6.28
N ALA A 170 -4.42 14.31 7.46
CA ALA A 170 -3.34 14.95 8.19
C ALA A 170 -1.97 14.59 7.58
N CYS A 171 -1.10 15.59 7.47
CA CYS A 171 0.32 15.36 7.21
C CYS A 171 0.99 14.91 8.51
N ILE A 172 1.63 13.74 8.47
CA ILE A 172 2.45 13.22 9.56
C ILE A 172 3.91 13.38 9.15
N ASN A 173 4.75 13.91 10.04
CA ASN A 173 6.15 14.14 9.74
C ASN A 173 7.06 13.97 10.96
N TYR A 174 8.31 13.63 10.68
CA TYR A 174 9.38 13.45 11.64
C TYR A 174 10.64 14.17 11.16
N TRP A 175 11.49 14.59 12.10
CA TRP A 175 12.79 15.19 11.82
C TRP A 175 13.81 14.17 11.31
N SER A 176 13.70 12.92 11.77
CA SER A 176 14.55 11.82 11.33
C SER A 176 13.91 11.07 10.17
N ALA A 177 14.74 10.57 9.27
CA ALA A 177 14.31 9.74 8.15
C ALA A 177 14.13 8.29 8.60
N TYR A 178 13.10 7.64 8.08
CA TYR A 178 12.97 6.19 8.07
C TYR A 178 13.45 5.63 6.74
N ALA A 179 14.02 4.43 6.75
CA ALA A 179 14.51 3.75 5.54
C ALA A 179 13.38 3.08 4.75
N SER A 180 12.30 2.68 5.43
CA SER A 180 11.14 2.09 4.77
C SER A 180 9.84 2.35 5.52
N THR A 181 8.73 2.24 4.79
CA THR A 181 7.39 2.36 5.35
C THR A 181 6.39 1.45 4.64
N MET A 182 5.36 1.02 5.35
CA MET A 182 4.16 0.42 4.78
C MET A 182 2.93 0.94 5.53
N ALA A 183 1.78 0.90 4.87
CA ALA A 183 0.52 1.33 5.46
C ALA A 183 -0.58 0.27 5.35
N ASP A 184 -1.48 0.30 6.32
CA ASP A 184 -2.66 -0.54 6.43
C ASP A 184 -3.92 0.28 6.13
N ASN A 185 -4.71 -0.20 5.18
CA ASN A 185 -6.04 0.34 4.94
C ASN A 185 -7.07 -0.42 5.77
N LEU A 186 -7.45 0.18 6.89
CA LEU A 186 -8.43 -0.38 7.82
C LEU A 186 -9.88 -0.26 7.32
N HIS A 187 -10.12 0.57 6.30
CA HIS A 187 -11.46 0.84 5.80
C HIS A 187 -12.02 -0.34 5.00
N ALA A 188 -13.31 -0.62 5.20
CA ALA A 188 -13.97 -1.80 4.62
C ALA A 188 -14.20 -1.72 3.11
N THR A 189 -14.51 -0.54 2.58
CA THR A 189 -14.96 -0.39 1.17
C THR A 189 -14.20 0.64 0.34
N ARG A 190 -13.35 1.46 0.95
CA ARG A 190 -12.70 2.61 0.30
C ARG A 190 -11.22 2.33 0.17
N ARG A 191 -10.63 2.78 -0.93
CA ARG A 191 -9.20 2.65 -1.18
C ARG A 191 -8.46 3.72 -0.41
N LEU A 192 -7.28 3.41 0.10
CA LEU A 192 -6.40 4.38 0.74
C LEU A 192 -5.35 4.81 -0.29
N ARG A 193 -5.31 6.10 -0.61
CA ARG A 193 -4.17 6.72 -1.25
C ARG A 193 -3.16 7.07 -0.18
N TYR A 194 -2.00 6.42 -0.23
CA TYR A 194 -0.90 6.65 0.70
C TYR A 194 0.23 7.36 -0.04
N THR A 195 0.54 8.57 0.41
CA THR A 195 1.62 9.37 -0.15
C THR A 195 2.75 9.51 0.86
N VAL A 196 3.98 9.34 0.40
CA VAL A 196 5.20 9.48 1.21
C VAL A 196 6.12 10.52 0.56
N TRP A 197 6.86 11.25 1.39
CA TRP A 197 7.83 12.24 0.94
C TRP A 197 9.21 11.97 1.57
N PRO A 198 10.30 12.16 0.80
CA PRO A 198 11.67 12.12 1.29
C PRO A 198 12.06 13.42 2.03
N HIS A 199 11.10 14.09 2.65
CA HIS A 199 11.27 15.34 3.37
C HIS A 199 10.26 15.47 4.52
N HIS A 200 10.61 16.18 5.59
CA HIS A 200 9.79 16.34 6.80
C HIS A 200 8.55 17.24 6.63
N ASN A 201 8.19 17.57 5.39
CA ASN A 201 7.00 18.35 5.07
C ASN A 201 6.27 17.70 3.90
N CYS A 202 4.99 17.36 4.09
CA CYS A 202 4.15 16.82 3.03
C CYS A 202 3.91 17.89 1.97
N GLY A 203 4.64 17.82 0.87
CA GLY A 203 4.68 18.83 -0.18
C GLY A 203 6.08 19.27 -0.57
N GLN A 204 7.13 18.69 0.02
CA GLN A 204 8.51 18.91 -0.38
C GLN A 204 9.20 17.60 -0.77
N GLY A 205 10.07 17.67 -1.78
CA GLY A 205 10.73 16.50 -2.36
C GLY A 205 9.84 15.73 -3.34
N ASN A 206 10.44 14.74 -4.01
CA ASN A 206 9.70 13.88 -4.93
C ASN A 206 8.77 12.94 -4.17
N GLN A 207 7.48 13.29 -4.13
CA GLN A 207 6.47 12.47 -3.48
C GLN A 207 6.25 11.17 -4.23
N ARG A 208 6.04 10.07 -3.50
CA ARG A 208 5.61 8.79 -4.06
C ARG A 208 4.22 8.45 -3.55
N VAL A 209 3.33 8.09 -4.47
CA VAL A 209 1.94 7.77 -4.21
C VAL A 209 1.70 6.31 -4.56
N VAL A 210 1.15 5.56 -3.61
CA VAL A 210 0.67 4.20 -3.83
C VAL A 210 -0.80 4.09 -3.45
N GLU A 211 -1.45 3.10 -4.03
CA GLU A 211 -2.82 2.76 -3.67
C GLU A 211 -2.85 1.48 -2.85
N ILE A 212 -3.72 1.47 -1.84
CA ILE A 212 -3.94 0.34 -0.95
C ILE A 212 -5.43 0.00 -0.97
N ALA A 213 -5.73 -1.23 -1.37
CA ALA A 213 -7.10 -1.73 -1.46
C ALA A 213 -7.79 -1.77 -0.07
N PRO A 214 -9.13 -1.82 -0.02
CA PRO A 214 -9.83 -1.95 1.25
C PRO A 214 -9.41 -3.21 2.00
N ARG A 215 -9.22 -3.10 3.33
CA ARG A 215 -8.82 -4.22 4.19
C ARG A 215 -7.51 -4.91 3.78
N THR A 216 -6.57 -4.16 3.22
CA THR A 216 -5.24 -4.68 2.88
C THR A 216 -4.12 -3.86 3.50
N SER A 217 -2.98 -4.52 3.72
CA SER A 217 -1.70 -3.88 3.97
C SER A 217 -0.93 -3.76 2.65
N SER A 218 -0.30 -2.61 2.43
CA SER A 218 0.60 -2.41 1.28
C SER A 218 1.84 -3.30 1.37
N ALA A 219 2.47 -3.53 0.21
CA ALA A 219 3.86 -4.00 0.19
C ALA A 219 4.80 -2.93 0.79
N CYS A 220 5.95 -3.37 1.29
CA CYS A 220 6.94 -2.46 1.85
C CYS A 220 7.48 -1.47 0.81
N ILE A 221 7.53 -0.20 1.20
CA ILE A 221 8.11 0.90 0.42
C ILE A 221 9.51 1.17 0.98
N ASP A 222 10.53 0.60 0.33
CA ASP A 222 11.94 0.77 0.69
C ASP A 222 12.50 2.10 0.16
N ARG A 223 12.06 3.21 0.76
CA ARG A 223 12.47 4.57 0.37
C ARG A 223 12.63 5.44 1.61
N THR A 224 13.67 6.27 1.60
CA THR A 224 13.86 7.35 2.58
C THR A 224 12.58 8.17 2.72
N THR A 225 11.98 8.13 3.90
CA THR A 225 10.69 8.74 4.17
C THR A 225 10.76 9.52 5.48
N TYR A 226 10.37 10.78 5.44
CA TYR A 226 10.30 11.65 6.63
C TYR A 226 8.85 12.05 6.94
N SER A 227 7.99 12.08 5.93
CA SER A 227 6.59 12.46 6.10
C SER A 227 5.68 11.68 5.17
N TRP A 228 4.41 11.61 5.55
CA TRP A 228 3.39 10.87 4.82
C TRP A 228 1.98 11.38 5.10
N ARG A 229 1.06 10.98 4.24
CA ARG A 229 -0.36 11.35 4.30
C ARG A 229 -1.21 10.24 3.71
N GLY A 230 -2.24 9.84 4.43
CA GLY A 230 -3.27 8.91 3.97
C GLY A 230 -4.58 9.65 3.66
N VAL A 231 -5.21 9.32 2.53
CA VAL A 231 -6.55 9.83 2.16
C VAL A 231 -7.39 8.68 1.64
N LEU A 232 -8.62 8.53 2.14
CA LEU A 232 -9.57 7.57 1.58
C LEU A 232 -10.24 8.14 0.33
N LEU A 233 -10.36 7.30 -0.69
CA LEU A 233 -11.00 7.58 -1.98
C LEU A 233 -12.40 6.97 -2.04
#